data_AF-A0A7V4U5A8-F1
#
_entry.id   AF-A0A7V4U5A8-F1
#
_cell.length_a   1.000
_cell.length_b   1.000
_cell.length_c   1.000
_cell.angle_alpha   90.00
_cell.angle_beta   90.00
_cell.angle_gamma   90.00
#
_symmetry.space_group_name_H-M   'P 1'
#
loop_
_entity.id
_entity.type
_entity.pdbx_description
1 polymer ?
#
loop_
_entity_poly.entity_id
_entity_poly.type
_entity_poly.pdbx_seq_one_letter_code
_entity_poly.pdbx_strand_id
1 'polypeptide(L)'
;MSDKIIKQIFLIGFFIFFISGISIAAETKNQSSFFNSSLHYTTRGMAYWYDKENGGLETHTGLPYLSEKLDCVNCHIGSCDVCHKTIDGNKAVYTVKAARNQDVCLNCHKRERTIMKIDSDNKQQDVHFSKGMQCMDCHTARDVHGDGKEYNSMKQTGAIDAKCENCHQVITETTAHKIHNGRLDCNACHVRHVVSCSNCHFETLVNDKKRVDMKLSGWTFLINYNGQVTAGTMQTYVLKDNKTFLMFAPQNSHSIMKEGRKCADCHGSDNAKKAQSGSFILTWLENGELKQSKGVIPVAEGVQYNFVPFNYINGKWEPFEKISNTGLHYAGYGSPLTKEQLRKLSTSMGKE
;
A
#
# COMPACT_ATOMS: atom_id res chain seq x y z
N MET A 1 -70.97 27.81 -41.27
CA MET A 1 -69.99 27.78 -40.16
C MET A 1 -68.61 27.82 -40.82
N SER A 2 -67.94 28.97 -40.74
CA SER A 2 -66.94 29.38 -41.74
C SER A 2 -65.60 28.67 -41.60
N ASP A 3 -64.89 28.51 -42.73
CA ASP A 3 -63.54 27.96 -42.87
C ASP A 3 -62.48 28.58 -41.93
N LYS A 4 -62.79 29.70 -41.28
CA LYS A 4 -61.94 30.30 -40.23
C LYS A 4 -61.87 29.45 -38.96
N ILE A 5 -62.94 28.74 -38.60
CA ILE A 5 -63.00 27.93 -37.37
C ILE A 5 -62.17 26.64 -37.53
N ILE A 6 -62.20 26.02 -38.72
CA ILE A 6 -61.43 24.80 -39.00
C ILE A 6 -59.91 25.09 -39.01
N LYS A 7 -59.49 26.25 -39.55
CA LYS A 7 -58.08 26.67 -39.52
C LYS A 7 -57.58 27.01 -38.11
N GLN A 8 -58.42 27.56 -37.23
CA GLN A 8 -58.03 27.82 -35.84
C GLN A 8 -57.92 26.54 -35.00
N ILE A 9 -58.78 25.55 -35.22
CA ILE A 9 -58.70 24.25 -34.54
C ILE A 9 -57.45 23.46 -34.98
N PHE A 10 -57.07 23.53 -36.26
CA PHE A 10 -55.83 22.91 -36.75
C PHE A 10 -54.56 23.60 -36.22
N LEU A 11 -54.56 24.93 -36.06
CA LEU A 11 -53.41 25.65 -35.49
C LEU A 11 -53.22 25.35 -33.99
N ILE A 12 -54.31 25.20 -33.24
CA ILE A 12 -54.27 24.87 -31.80
C ILE A 12 -53.87 23.41 -31.59
N GLY A 13 -54.32 22.49 -32.45
CA GLY A 13 -53.88 21.09 -32.43
C GLY A 13 -52.39 20.89 -32.74
N PHE A 14 -51.82 21.72 -33.62
CA PHE A 14 -50.39 21.66 -33.95
C PHE A 14 -49.50 22.32 -32.87
N PHE A 15 -50.02 23.30 -32.13
CA PHE A 15 -49.30 23.93 -31.01
C PHE A 15 -49.28 23.06 -29.75
N ILE A 16 -50.31 22.21 -29.54
CA ILE A 16 -50.36 21.28 -28.41
C ILE A 16 -49.44 20.06 -28.62
N PHE A 17 -49.15 19.68 -29.87
CA PHE A 17 -48.24 18.55 -30.14
C PHE A 17 -46.75 18.91 -30.00
N PHE A 18 -46.39 20.20 -30.07
CA PHE A 18 -44.99 20.65 -29.99
C PHE A 18 -44.43 20.85 -28.57
N ILE A 19 -45.26 20.70 -27.52
CA ILE A 19 -44.82 20.87 -26.12
C ILE A 19 -44.48 19.53 -25.43
N SER A 20 -44.68 18.40 -26.11
CA SER A 20 -44.34 17.07 -25.55
C SER A 20 -42.85 16.70 -25.66
N GLY A 21 -42.02 17.57 -26.25
CA GLY A 21 -40.59 17.34 -26.47
C GLY A 21 -39.66 18.09 -25.52
N ILE A 22 -40.14 18.59 -24.37
CA ILE A 22 -39.21 18.97 -23.30
C ILE A 22 -38.70 17.65 -22.75
N SER A 23 -37.58 17.17 -23.31
CA SER A 23 -36.66 16.30 -22.59
C SER A 23 -36.28 17.07 -21.34
N ILE A 24 -37.08 16.89 -20.28
CA ILE A 24 -36.62 17.04 -18.93
C ILE A 24 -35.48 16.03 -18.90
N ALA A 25 -34.25 16.50 -19.08
CA ALA A 25 -33.09 15.71 -18.72
C ALA A 25 -33.40 15.33 -17.28
N ALA A 26 -33.85 14.09 -17.07
CA ALA A 26 -34.05 13.57 -15.75
C ALA A 26 -32.70 13.82 -15.10
N GLU A 27 -32.68 14.74 -14.15
CA GLU A 27 -31.51 14.98 -13.34
C GLU A 27 -31.24 13.60 -12.77
N THR A 28 -30.24 12.91 -13.34
CA THR A 28 -29.86 11.60 -12.87
C THR A 28 -29.40 11.90 -11.47
N LYS A 29 -30.28 11.67 -10.49
CA LYS A 29 -29.94 11.63 -9.07
C LYS A 29 -28.59 10.96 -9.05
N ASN A 30 -27.57 11.72 -8.67
CA ASN A 30 -26.16 11.35 -8.75
C ASN A 30 -26.04 9.93 -8.19
N GLN A 31 -26.14 8.92 -9.07
CA GLN A 31 -25.95 7.54 -8.68
C GLN A 31 -24.46 7.48 -8.59
N SER A 32 -23.96 7.83 -7.40
CA SER A 32 -22.54 7.82 -7.11
C SER A 32 -22.03 6.47 -7.57
N SER A 33 -21.18 6.48 -8.60
CA SER A 33 -20.51 5.29 -9.08
C SER A 33 -19.93 4.56 -7.87
N PHE A 34 -19.97 3.23 -7.85
CA PHE A 34 -19.30 2.46 -6.81
C PHE A 34 -17.81 2.84 -6.67
N PHE A 35 -17.21 3.41 -7.73
CA PHE A 35 -15.90 4.07 -7.69
C PHE A 35 -15.75 5.11 -6.57
N ASN A 36 -16.80 5.87 -6.29
CA ASN A 36 -16.76 6.93 -5.27
C ASN A 36 -16.62 6.37 -3.84
N SER A 37 -16.94 5.08 -3.64
CA SER A 37 -16.70 4.36 -2.38
C SER A 37 -15.36 3.61 -2.35
N SER A 38 -14.65 3.55 -3.49
CA SER A 38 -13.39 2.83 -3.62
C SER A 38 -12.26 3.48 -2.83
N LEU A 39 -11.24 2.69 -2.51
CA LEU A 39 -10.02 3.18 -1.87
C LEU A 39 -9.20 4.13 -2.76
N HIS A 40 -9.29 4.01 -4.09
CA HIS A 40 -8.61 4.92 -5.03
C HIS A 40 -9.24 6.31 -5.08
N TYR A 41 -10.57 6.38 -4.96
CA TYR A 41 -11.28 7.66 -4.90
C TYR A 41 -11.15 8.29 -3.51
N THR A 42 -11.48 7.53 -2.47
CA THR A 42 -11.58 8.06 -1.10
C THR A 42 -10.24 8.24 -0.42
N THR A 43 -9.23 7.44 -0.79
CA THR A 43 -7.96 7.26 -0.07
C THR A 43 -8.10 6.89 1.41
N ARG A 44 -9.31 6.47 1.82
CA ARG A 44 -9.69 6.21 3.21
C ARG A 44 -8.76 5.23 3.91
N GLY A 45 -8.19 4.29 3.15
CA GLY A 45 -7.19 3.34 3.63
C GLY A 45 -5.94 3.98 4.21
N MET A 46 -5.44 5.07 3.62
CA MET A 46 -4.30 5.80 4.16
C MET A 46 -4.72 6.74 5.29
N ALA A 47 -5.87 7.41 5.14
CA ALA A 47 -6.42 8.30 6.14
C ALA A 47 -6.63 7.58 7.49
N TYR A 48 -7.23 6.39 7.46
CA TYR A 48 -7.53 5.60 8.65
C TYR A 48 -6.27 5.31 9.49
N TRP A 49 -5.16 4.89 8.87
CA TRP A 49 -3.91 4.60 9.61
C TRP A 49 -3.06 5.83 9.93
N TYR A 50 -3.35 6.96 9.29
CA TYR A 50 -2.74 8.24 9.61
C TYR A 50 -3.41 8.90 10.82
N ASP A 51 -4.72 8.68 10.97
CA ASP A 51 -5.58 9.26 12.00
C ASP A 51 -5.10 8.98 13.43
N LYS A 52 -5.21 9.99 14.29
CA LYS A 52 -4.75 9.93 15.68
C LYS A 52 -5.53 8.93 16.54
N GLU A 53 -6.81 8.71 16.24
CA GLU A 53 -7.67 7.77 16.96
C GLU A 53 -7.19 6.32 16.74
N ASN A 54 -6.45 6.07 15.66
CA ASN A 54 -5.82 4.79 15.38
C ASN A 54 -4.31 4.77 15.76
N GLY A 55 -3.82 5.76 16.53
CA GLY A 55 -2.42 5.86 16.91
C GLY A 55 -1.49 6.26 15.76
N GLY A 56 -2.06 6.81 14.69
CA GLY A 56 -1.34 7.22 13.49
C GLY A 56 -0.49 8.47 13.67
N LEU A 57 0.14 8.88 12.57
CA LEU A 57 1.10 9.99 12.53
C LEU A 57 0.48 11.35 12.92
N GLU A 58 -0.84 11.51 12.80
CA GLU A 58 -1.55 12.69 13.26
C GLU A 58 -1.35 12.95 14.75
N THR A 59 -1.23 11.91 15.58
CA THR A 59 -0.98 12.03 17.04
C THR A 59 0.28 12.84 17.34
N HIS A 60 1.27 12.80 16.44
CA HIS A 60 2.56 13.46 16.64
C HIS A 60 2.68 14.78 15.89
N THR A 61 1.87 14.98 14.86
CA THR A 61 1.99 16.13 13.95
C THR A 61 0.89 17.14 14.15
N GLY A 62 -0.27 16.73 14.68
CA GLY A 62 -1.47 17.57 14.82
C GLY A 62 -2.07 18.03 13.49
N LEU A 63 -1.58 17.50 12.37
CA LEU A 63 -2.07 17.83 11.03
C LEU A 63 -3.01 16.73 10.56
N PRO A 64 -4.28 17.03 10.21
CA PRO A 64 -5.19 16.02 9.69
C PRO A 64 -4.73 15.54 8.30
N TYR A 65 -5.14 14.32 7.93
CA TYR A 65 -4.74 13.69 6.66
C TYR A 65 -5.01 14.57 5.41
N LEU A 66 -6.14 15.28 5.40
CA LEU A 66 -6.56 16.17 4.30
C LEU A 66 -6.04 17.61 4.43
N SER A 67 -5.09 17.87 5.33
CA SER A 67 -4.49 19.19 5.48
C SER A 67 -3.87 19.66 4.16
N GLU A 68 -4.11 20.92 3.78
CA GLU A 68 -3.53 21.55 2.58
C GLU A 68 -1.98 21.64 2.61
N LYS A 69 -1.39 21.44 3.80
CA LYS A 69 0.05 21.35 4.00
C LYS A 69 0.62 19.99 3.56
N LEU A 70 -0.22 18.97 3.45
CA LEU A 70 0.20 17.63 3.04
C LEU A 70 -0.08 17.44 1.55
N ASP A 71 0.92 16.97 0.83
CA ASP A 71 0.80 16.64 -0.59
C ASP A 71 0.13 15.26 -0.83
N CYS A 72 -0.67 14.78 0.14
CA CYS A 72 -1.35 13.49 0.09
C CYS A 72 -2.45 13.43 -1.00
N VAL A 73 -2.99 14.60 -1.36
CA VAL A 73 -4.04 14.77 -2.39
C VAL A 73 -3.62 14.33 -3.79
N ASN A 74 -2.31 14.28 -4.09
CA ASN A 74 -1.82 13.89 -5.41
C ASN A 74 -2.05 12.41 -5.77
N CYS A 75 -2.55 11.61 -4.82
CA CYS A 75 -2.97 10.23 -5.07
C CYS A 75 -4.49 10.06 -5.18
N HIS A 76 -5.29 11.11 -4.93
CA HIS A 76 -6.76 11.03 -4.95
C HIS A 76 -7.24 11.05 -6.40
N ILE A 77 -7.97 10.01 -6.81
CA ILE A 77 -8.45 9.88 -8.19
C ILE A 77 -9.88 10.42 -8.26
N GLY A 78 -10.03 11.68 -8.69
CA GLY A 78 -11.34 12.33 -8.84
C GLY A 78 -12.04 12.07 -10.18
N SER A 79 -11.36 11.47 -11.16
CA SER A 79 -11.96 11.18 -12.47
C SER A 79 -11.37 9.94 -13.16
N CYS A 80 -12.12 9.41 -14.11
CA CYS A 80 -11.71 8.25 -14.94
C CYS A 80 -10.52 8.58 -15.85
N ASP A 81 -10.25 9.86 -16.10
CA ASP A 81 -9.21 10.34 -17.01
C ASP A 81 -7.82 9.83 -16.65
N VAL A 82 -7.54 9.75 -15.35
CA VAL A 82 -6.20 9.39 -14.87
C VAL A 82 -5.79 8.01 -15.38
N CYS A 83 -6.76 7.09 -15.51
CA CYS A 83 -6.49 5.70 -15.87
C CYS A 83 -6.92 5.36 -17.30
N HIS A 84 -8.07 5.86 -17.75
CA HIS A 84 -8.69 5.39 -18.99
C HIS A 84 -8.45 6.31 -20.19
N LYS A 85 -8.15 7.60 -19.97
CA LYS A 85 -8.05 8.57 -21.07
C LYS A 85 -6.78 8.33 -21.88
N THR A 86 -6.96 8.28 -23.19
CA THR A 86 -5.90 8.30 -24.19
C THR A 86 -6.32 9.18 -25.37
N ILE A 87 -5.42 9.37 -26.33
CA ILE A 87 -5.67 10.22 -27.51
C ILE A 87 -5.67 9.34 -28.75
N ASP A 88 -6.73 9.46 -29.56
CA ASP A 88 -6.84 8.86 -30.89
C ASP A 88 -6.99 9.99 -31.93
N GLY A 89 -5.93 10.22 -32.71
CA GLY A 89 -5.79 11.41 -33.55
C GLY A 89 -5.86 12.70 -32.73
N ASN A 90 -6.92 13.49 -32.93
CA ASN A 90 -7.16 14.74 -32.20
C ASN A 90 -8.29 14.62 -31.16
N LYS A 91 -8.73 13.40 -30.82
CA LYS A 91 -9.86 13.17 -29.90
C LYS A 91 -9.41 12.46 -28.64
N ALA A 92 -9.88 12.93 -27.49
CA ALA A 92 -9.76 12.19 -26.24
C ALA A 92 -10.75 11.02 -26.23
N VAL A 93 -10.27 9.82 -25.91
CA VAL A 93 -11.07 8.60 -25.84
C VAL A 93 -10.75 7.83 -24.56
N TYR A 94 -11.71 7.06 -24.07
CA TYR A 94 -11.52 6.18 -22.91
C TYR A 94 -11.37 4.74 -23.36
N THR A 95 -10.33 4.05 -22.90
CA THR A 95 -10.11 2.64 -23.25
C THR A 95 -9.71 1.80 -22.03
N VAL A 96 -10.05 0.52 -22.06
CA VAL A 96 -9.55 -0.46 -21.07
C VAL A 96 -8.06 -0.72 -21.29
N LYS A 97 -7.59 -0.66 -22.55
CA LYS A 97 -6.17 -0.84 -22.88
C LYS A 97 -5.29 0.20 -22.19
N ALA A 98 -5.73 1.48 -22.16
CA ALA A 98 -5.04 2.53 -21.42
C ALA A 98 -4.97 2.20 -19.92
N ALA A 99 -6.09 1.80 -19.31
CA ALA A 99 -6.15 1.48 -17.89
C ALA A 99 -5.34 0.23 -17.48
N ARG A 100 -5.10 -0.72 -18.40
CA ARG A 100 -4.24 -1.88 -18.15
C ARG A 100 -2.74 -1.57 -18.27
N ASN A 101 -2.35 -0.39 -18.74
CA ASN A 101 -0.94 -0.02 -18.79
C ASN A 101 -0.38 0.15 -17.37
N GLN A 102 0.62 -0.67 -17.01
CA GLN A 102 1.22 -0.66 -15.68
C GLN A 102 1.80 0.69 -15.27
N ASP A 103 2.28 1.50 -16.23
CA ASP A 103 2.83 2.82 -15.92
C ASP A 103 1.81 3.76 -15.27
N VAL A 104 0.52 3.62 -15.60
CA VAL A 104 -0.57 4.35 -14.95
C VAL A 104 -0.57 4.05 -13.45
N CYS A 105 -0.51 2.77 -13.06
CA CYS A 105 -0.48 2.34 -11.67
C CYS A 105 0.81 2.82 -10.98
N LEU A 106 1.96 2.68 -11.65
CA LEU A 106 3.28 2.97 -11.11
C LEU A 106 3.56 4.48 -10.94
N ASN A 107 2.71 5.37 -11.48
CA ASN A 107 2.77 6.80 -11.21
C ASN A 107 2.47 7.11 -9.73
N CYS A 108 1.53 6.37 -9.12
CA CYS A 108 1.15 6.51 -7.72
C CYS A 108 1.80 5.43 -6.85
N HIS A 109 1.88 4.18 -7.33
CA HIS A 109 2.51 3.06 -6.63
C HIS A 109 4.05 3.08 -6.76
N LYS A 110 4.67 4.21 -6.38
CA LYS A 110 6.12 4.46 -6.52
C LYS A 110 7.00 3.49 -5.72
N ARG A 111 6.49 2.97 -4.60
CA ARG A 111 7.17 1.90 -3.83
C ARG A 111 7.31 0.64 -4.68
N GLU A 112 6.27 0.31 -5.45
CA GLU A 112 6.26 -0.82 -6.36
C GLU A 112 7.25 -0.64 -7.52
N ARG A 113 7.22 0.54 -8.17
CA ARG A 113 8.23 0.90 -9.18
C ARG A 113 9.67 0.72 -8.67
N THR A 114 9.91 1.03 -7.39
CA THR A 114 11.23 0.91 -6.77
C THR A 114 11.64 -0.55 -6.58
N ILE A 115 10.77 -1.41 -6.02
CA ILE A 115 11.10 -2.82 -5.81
C ILE A 115 11.32 -3.54 -7.14
N MET A 116 10.48 -3.29 -8.16
CA MET A 116 10.68 -3.83 -9.51
C MET A 116 12.05 -3.46 -10.09
N LYS A 117 12.48 -2.20 -9.91
CA LYS A 117 13.81 -1.75 -10.36
C LYS A 117 14.92 -2.47 -9.61
N ILE A 118 14.85 -2.53 -8.28
CA ILE A 118 15.88 -3.21 -7.45
C ILE A 118 15.99 -4.69 -7.85
N ASP A 119 14.88 -5.36 -8.05
CA ASP A 119 14.87 -6.77 -8.47
C ASP A 119 15.42 -6.95 -9.88
N SER A 120 15.09 -6.04 -10.80
CA SER A 120 15.64 -6.06 -12.14
C SER A 120 17.16 -5.85 -12.15
N ASP A 121 17.65 -4.85 -11.41
CA ASP A 121 19.08 -4.55 -11.31
C ASP A 121 19.86 -5.74 -10.71
N ASN A 122 19.23 -6.49 -9.79
CA ASN A 122 19.79 -7.68 -9.14
C ASN A 122 19.48 -9.01 -9.87
N LYS A 123 18.82 -8.98 -11.04
CA LYS A 123 18.43 -10.19 -11.82
C LYS A 123 17.60 -11.20 -11.02
N GLN A 124 16.69 -10.70 -10.19
CA GLN A 124 15.83 -11.50 -9.31
C GLN A 124 14.37 -11.06 -9.44
N GLN A 125 13.93 -10.77 -10.66
CA GLN A 125 12.56 -10.32 -10.92
C GLN A 125 11.52 -11.23 -10.26
N ASP A 126 10.38 -10.64 -9.91
CA ASP A 126 9.20 -11.38 -9.48
C ASP A 126 8.87 -12.50 -10.48
N VAL A 127 8.54 -13.68 -9.97
CA VAL A 127 8.28 -14.87 -10.82
C VAL A 127 7.04 -14.70 -11.70
N HIS A 128 6.07 -13.88 -11.31
CA HIS A 128 4.87 -13.57 -12.08
C HIS A 128 5.17 -12.54 -13.16
N PHE A 129 5.88 -11.45 -12.82
CA PHE A 129 6.32 -10.47 -13.83
C PHE A 129 7.25 -11.11 -14.87
N SER A 130 8.12 -12.02 -14.45
CA SER A 130 8.99 -12.79 -15.36
C SER A 130 8.22 -13.68 -16.33
N LYS A 131 6.97 -14.02 -15.99
CA LYS A 131 6.04 -14.78 -16.85
C LYS A 131 5.09 -13.88 -17.67
N GLY A 132 5.30 -12.57 -17.64
CA GLY A 132 4.51 -11.60 -18.40
C GLY A 132 3.20 -11.19 -17.73
N MET A 133 2.95 -11.58 -16.47
CA MET A 133 1.80 -11.05 -15.73
C MET A 133 1.97 -9.55 -15.47
N GLN A 134 0.86 -8.84 -15.36
CA GLN A 134 0.76 -7.42 -15.07
C GLN A 134 -0.11 -7.18 -13.84
N CYS A 135 -0.16 -5.93 -13.37
CA CYS A 135 -0.89 -5.56 -12.14
C CYS A 135 -2.35 -6.05 -12.14
N MET A 136 -3.05 -5.87 -13.25
CA MET A 136 -4.47 -6.22 -13.40
C MET A 136 -4.73 -7.72 -13.64
N ASP A 137 -3.69 -8.54 -13.72
CA ASP A 137 -3.84 -10.00 -13.80
C ASP A 137 -4.03 -10.61 -12.40
N CYS A 138 -3.60 -9.89 -11.35
CA CYS A 138 -3.91 -10.21 -9.95
C CYS A 138 -4.98 -9.28 -9.37
N HIS A 139 -4.90 -7.97 -9.66
CA HIS A 139 -5.84 -6.97 -9.15
C HIS A 139 -7.05 -6.83 -10.07
N THR A 140 -8.23 -7.20 -9.56
CA THR A 140 -9.46 -7.18 -10.35
C THR A 140 -9.92 -5.74 -10.62
N ALA A 141 -10.82 -5.55 -11.59
CA ALA A 141 -11.50 -4.26 -11.77
C ALA A 141 -12.27 -3.84 -10.51
N ARG A 142 -12.72 -4.81 -9.69
CA ARG A 142 -13.39 -4.58 -8.41
C ARG A 142 -12.41 -4.10 -7.33
N ASP A 143 -11.17 -4.56 -7.30
CA ASP A 143 -10.12 -3.99 -6.42
C ASP A 143 -9.86 -2.51 -6.72
N VAL A 144 -9.93 -2.12 -8.00
CA VAL A 144 -9.67 -0.74 -8.43
C VAL A 144 -10.90 0.13 -8.24
N HIS A 145 -12.04 -0.31 -8.77
CA HIS A 145 -13.27 0.48 -8.79
C HIS A 145 -14.12 0.34 -7.52
N GLY A 146 -13.82 -0.59 -6.62
CA GLY A 146 -14.67 -0.90 -5.47
C GLY A 146 -15.92 -1.70 -5.85
N ASP A 147 -16.72 -2.01 -4.83
CA ASP A 147 -17.95 -2.80 -4.92
C ASP A 147 -19.17 -2.08 -4.31
N GLY A 148 -19.03 -0.78 -4.02
CA GLY A 148 -20.06 0.03 -3.34
C GLY A 148 -19.92 0.05 -1.82
N LYS A 149 -19.04 -0.77 -1.24
CA LYS A 149 -18.73 -0.74 0.19
C LYS A 149 -17.48 0.10 0.44
N GLU A 150 -17.57 1.00 1.40
CA GLU A 150 -16.40 1.72 1.90
C GLU A 150 -15.56 0.79 2.80
N TYR A 151 -14.26 0.78 2.55
CA TYR A 151 -13.28 0.07 3.36
C TYR A 151 -12.36 1.06 4.09
N ASN A 152 -12.01 0.75 5.34
CA ASN A 152 -11.05 1.53 6.12
C ASN A 152 -9.60 1.20 5.77
N SER A 153 -9.34 0.14 4.99
CA SER A 153 -8.00 -0.21 4.51
C SER A 153 -8.05 -1.24 3.38
N MET A 154 -7.04 -1.26 2.52
CA MET A 154 -6.80 -2.38 1.60
C MET A 154 -6.50 -3.70 2.35
N LYS A 155 -6.16 -3.61 3.65
CA LYS A 155 -5.95 -4.74 4.56
C LYS A 155 -7.21 -5.15 5.31
N GLN A 156 -8.34 -4.52 5.03
CA GLN A 156 -9.60 -4.99 5.59
C GLN A 156 -10.04 -6.24 4.82
N THR A 157 -10.51 -7.27 5.52
CA THR A 157 -11.03 -8.49 4.88
C THR A 157 -12.10 -8.14 3.84
N GLY A 158 -11.93 -8.67 2.63
CA GLY A 158 -12.80 -8.40 1.49
C GLY A 158 -12.53 -7.08 0.77
N ALA A 159 -11.56 -6.24 1.18
CA ALA A 159 -11.23 -5.02 0.44
C ALA A 159 -10.55 -5.31 -0.90
N ILE A 160 -9.74 -6.38 -0.96
CA ILE A 160 -9.04 -6.82 -2.18
C ILE A 160 -9.31 -8.31 -2.44
N ASP A 161 -9.40 -8.67 -3.71
CA ASP A 161 -9.67 -10.03 -4.19
C ASP A 161 -8.37 -10.79 -4.50
N ALA A 162 -7.28 -10.05 -4.76
CA ALA A 162 -5.97 -10.59 -5.08
C ALA A 162 -5.43 -11.47 -3.94
N LYS A 163 -5.33 -12.78 -4.19
CA LYS A 163 -4.77 -13.77 -3.26
C LYS A 163 -4.10 -14.91 -4.02
N CYS A 164 -3.07 -15.49 -3.43
CA CYS A 164 -2.25 -16.53 -4.05
C CYS A 164 -3.10 -17.74 -4.46
N GLU A 165 -4.07 -18.09 -3.63
CA GLU A 165 -4.95 -19.26 -3.74
C GLU A 165 -5.92 -19.17 -4.92
N ASN A 166 -6.12 -17.99 -5.53
CA ASN A 166 -6.92 -17.86 -6.75
C ASN A 166 -6.30 -18.67 -7.91
N CYS A 167 -4.97 -18.75 -7.97
CA CYS A 167 -4.22 -19.46 -9.01
C CYS A 167 -3.47 -20.69 -8.47
N HIS A 168 -3.00 -20.64 -7.21
CA HIS A 168 -2.26 -21.71 -6.56
C HIS A 168 -3.17 -22.61 -5.71
N GLN A 169 -4.18 -23.21 -6.35
CA GLN A 169 -5.17 -24.07 -5.68
C GLN A 169 -4.59 -25.42 -5.24
N VAL A 170 -3.62 -25.93 -6.00
CA VAL A 170 -2.85 -27.13 -5.69
C VAL A 170 -1.39 -26.72 -5.59
N ILE A 171 -0.86 -26.77 -4.38
CA ILE A 171 0.56 -26.51 -4.12
C ILE A 171 1.29 -27.82 -3.93
N THR A 172 2.53 -27.90 -4.43
CA THR A 172 3.42 -29.01 -4.08
C THR A 172 3.75 -28.88 -2.60
N GLU A 173 3.21 -29.80 -1.80
CA GLU A 173 3.40 -29.79 -0.37
C GLU A 173 4.89 -30.03 -0.02
N THR A 174 5.43 -29.19 0.87
CA THR A 174 6.82 -29.30 1.36
C THR A 174 6.80 -29.57 2.86
N THR A 175 7.94 -29.92 3.46
CA THR A 175 8.07 -30.05 4.91
C THR A 175 7.57 -28.79 5.64
N ALA A 176 7.92 -27.60 5.13
CA ALA A 176 7.50 -26.33 5.71
C ALA A 176 5.97 -26.15 5.67
N HIS A 177 5.31 -26.50 4.55
CA HIS A 177 3.85 -26.45 4.45
C HIS A 177 3.19 -27.34 5.51
N LYS A 178 3.66 -28.58 5.67
CA LYS A 178 3.15 -29.54 6.67
C LYS A 178 3.32 -29.05 8.09
N ILE A 179 4.52 -28.60 8.44
CA ILE A 179 4.82 -28.17 9.82
C ILE A 179 4.02 -26.92 10.16
N HIS A 180 3.98 -25.92 9.27
CA HIS A 180 3.31 -24.66 9.57
C HIS A 180 1.79 -24.79 9.51
N ASN A 181 1.24 -25.70 8.70
CA ASN A 181 -0.17 -26.07 8.66
C ASN A 181 -1.12 -24.85 8.68
N GLY A 182 -0.92 -23.93 7.73
CA GLY A 182 -1.75 -22.72 7.60
C GLY A 182 -1.50 -21.61 8.62
N ARG A 183 -0.53 -21.73 9.54
CA ARG A 183 -0.19 -20.66 10.50
C ARG A 183 0.59 -19.49 9.89
N LEU A 184 1.20 -19.71 8.72
CA LEU A 184 1.88 -18.68 7.95
C LEU A 184 1.06 -18.37 6.70
N ASP A 185 0.93 -17.09 6.39
CA ASP A 185 0.47 -16.61 5.10
C ASP A 185 1.57 -16.84 4.04
N CYS A 186 1.18 -17.04 2.78
CA CYS A 186 2.10 -17.32 1.67
C CYS A 186 3.24 -16.28 1.60
N ASN A 187 2.94 -15.02 1.90
CA ASN A 187 3.92 -13.93 1.81
C ASN A 187 5.06 -14.07 2.82
N ALA A 188 4.84 -14.69 3.98
CA ALA A 188 5.90 -14.87 4.98
C ALA A 188 7.11 -15.64 4.42
N CYS A 189 6.84 -16.60 3.52
CA CYS A 189 7.86 -17.45 2.90
C CYS A 189 8.19 -17.02 1.47
N HIS A 190 7.21 -16.54 0.69
CA HIS A 190 7.39 -16.31 -0.74
C HIS A 190 7.71 -14.86 -1.13
N VAL A 191 7.49 -13.88 -0.27
CA VAL A 191 8.04 -12.53 -0.49
C VAL A 191 9.54 -12.58 -0.21
N ARG A 192 10.37 -12.25 -1.21
CA ARG A 192 11.83 -12.23 -1.14
C ARG A 192 12.35 -11.05 -0.33
N HIS A 193 11.83 -9.85 -0.57
CA HIS A 193 12.04 -8.71 0.30
C HIS A 193 11.03 -7.59 0.05
N VAL A 194 11.02 -6.63 0.96
CA VAL A 194 10.28 -5.38 0.87
C VAL A 194 11.21 -4.21 0.61
N VAL A 195 10.67 -3.15 0.02
CA VAL A 195 11.23 -1.81 0.11
C VAL A 195 10.53 -1.09 1.25
N SER A 196 11.32 -0.57 2.18
CA SER A 196 10.85 0.22 3.31
C SER A 196 11.30 1.67 3.14
N CYS A 197 10.39 2.60 3.43
CA CYS A 197 10.69 4.03 3.39
C CYS A 197 11.28 4.40 4.74
N SER A 198 12.60 4.47 4.80
CA SER A 198 13.30 4.92 5.99
C SER A 198 13.43 6.44 5.97
N ASN A 199 13.37 7.04 7.14
CA ASN A 199 13.74 8.42 7.37
C ASN A 199 12.92 9.42 6.54
N CYS A 200 11.61 9.19 6.44
CA CYS A 200 10.67 10.11 5.81
C CYS A 200 10.68 11.43 6.58
N HIS A 201 11.27 12.47 5.98
CA HIS A 201 11.45 13.75 6.64
C HIS A 201 10.16 14.58 6.58
N PHE A 202 9.42 14.62 7.69
CA PHE A 202 8.06 15.14 7.71
C PHE A 202 8.01 16.68 7.58
N GLU A 203 8.97 17.40 8.16
CA GLU A 203 9.02 18.86 8.02
C GLU A 203 9.21 19.32 6.57
N THR A 204 10.00 18.59 5.77
CA THR A 204 10.13 18.88 4.33
C THR A 204 8.83 18.59 3.57
N LEU A 205 8.06 17.58 3.99
CA LEU A 205 6.74 17.33 3.43
C LEU A 205 5.78 18.50 3.74
N VAL A 206 5.80 19.02 4.96
CA VAL A 206 4.90 20.09 5.41
C VAL A 206 5.27 21.45 4.82
N ASN A 207 6.55 21.78 4.79
CA ASN A 207 7.03 23.11 4.40
C ASN A 207 7.24 23.23 2.89
N ASP A 208 7.75 22.18 2.24
CA ASP A 208 8.15 22.22 0.83
C ASP A 208 7.24 21.37 -0.06
N LYS A 209 6.20 20.72 0.50
CA LYS A 209 5.33 19.74 -0.20
C LYS A 209 6.12 18.64 -0.90
N LYS A 210 7.30 18.31 -0.38
CA LYS A 210 8.23 17.37 -0.99
C LYS A 210 8.47 16.19 -0.06
N ARG A 211 8.10 15.00 -0.53
CA ARG A 211 8.49 13.76 0.16
C ARG A 211 9.97 13.49 -0.06
N VAL A 212 10.73 13.43 1.03
CA VAL A 212 12.13 13.05 1.04
C VAL A 212 12.29 11.86 1.99
N ASP A 213 12.75 10.74 1.45
CA ASP A 213 12.93 9.48 2.16
C ASP A 213 14.14 8.71 1.62
N MET A 214 14.68 7.84 2.47
CA MET A 214 15.72 6.88 2.13
C MET A 214 15.07 5.53 1.85
N LYS A 215 15.27 5.01 0.64
CA LYS A 215 14.69 3.72 0.24
C LYS A 215 15.65 2.59 0.58
N LEU A 216 15.28 1.79 1.57
CA LEU A 216 16.05 0.63 2.03
C LEU A 216 15.33 -0.65 1.60
N SER A 217 16.11 -1.70 1.29
CA SER A 217 15.57 -2.97 0.78
C SER A 217 16.35 -4.18 1.32
N GLY A 218 15.90 -5.40 1.03
CA GLY A 218 16.53 -6.62 1.53
C GLY A 218 16.04 -7.06 2.92
N TRP A 219 14.95 -6.46 3.41
CA TRP A 219 14.24 -6.90 4.61
C TRP A 219 13.03 -7.76 4.29
N THR A 220 12.63 -8.59 5.23
CA THR A 220 11.27 -9.13 5.30
C THR A 220 10.86 -9.16 6.76
N PHE A 221 9.97 -8.25 7.13
CA PHE A 221 9.47 -8.22 8.49
C PHE A 221 8.42 -9.31 8.66
N LEU A 222 8.39 -10.00 9.80
CA LEU A 222 7.33 -10.95 10.12
C LEU A 222 6.38 -10.33 11.15
N ILE A 223 5.11 -10.21 10.77
CA ILE A 223 4.05 -9.57 11.58
C ILE A 223 2.79 -10.44 11.55
N ASN A 224 2.00 -10.45 12.62
CA ASN A 224 0.70 -11.11 12.63
C ASN A 224 -0.34 -10.28 11.87
N TYR A 225 -1.19 -10.95 11.10
CA TYR A 225 -2.32 -10.36 10.38
C TYR A 225 -3.31 -11.47 10.01
N ASN A 226 -4.62 -11.23 10.23
CA ASN A 226 -5.68 -12.20 9.96
C ASN A 226 -5.43 -13.61 10.54
N GLY A 227 -4.85 -13.68 11.75
CA GLY A 227 -4.59 -14.95 12.44
C GLY A 227 -3.37 -15.73 11.92
N GLN A 228 -2.62 -15.19 10.96
CA GLN A 228 -1.41 -15.78 10.40
C GLN A 228 -0.21 -14.85 10.58
N VAL A 229 1.00 -15.40 10.51
CA VAL A 229 2.21 -14.58 10.33
C VAL A 229 2.40 -14.32 8.83
N THR A 230 2.59 -13.07 8.44
CA THR A 230 2.80 -12.63 7.06
C THR A 230 4.05 -11.75 6.92
N ALA A 231 4.42 -11.43 5.68
CA ALA A 231 5.41 -10.42 5.41
C ALA A 231 4.88 -9.01 5.74
N GLY A 232 5.74 -8.20 6.34
CA GLY A 232 5.50 -6.82 6.66
C GLY A 232 6.57 -5.91 6.10
N THR A 233 6.31 -4.62 6.22
CA THR A 233 7.24 -3.53 5.94
C THR A 233 7.37 -2.63 7.15
N MET A 234 8.35 -1.74 7.09
CA MET A 234 8.47 -0.62 8.01
C MET A 234 8.45 0.72 7.29
N GLN A 235 8.09 1.76 8.03
CA GLN A 235 8.32 3.13 7.66
C GLN A 235 8.77 3.92 8.87
N THR A 236 9.87 4.67 8.74
CA THR A 236 10.31 5.61 9.79
C THR A 236 10.10 7.04 9.34
N TYR A 237 9.73 7.88 10.29
CA TYR A 237 9.52 9.30 10.10
C TYR A 237 10.42 10.09 11.03
N VAL A 238 10.96 11.19 10.51
CA VAL A 238 11.62 12.22 11.30
C VAL A 238 10.67 13.40 11.38
N LEU A 239 10.37 13.80 12.60
CA LEU A 239 9.39 14.83 12.94
C LEU A 239 10.09 16.07 13.51
N LYS A 240 9.31 17.12 13.73
CA LYS A 240 9.75 18.33 14.44
C LYS A 240 10.45 17.99 15.76
N ASP A 241 11.42 18.82 16.15
CA ASP A 241 12.16 18.71 17.41
C ASP A 241 12.89 17.38 17.58
N ASN A 242 13.48 16.85 16.50
CA ASN A 242 14.28 15.61 16.51
C ASN A 242 13.52 14.40 17.08
N LYS A 243 12.21 14.38 16.89
CA LYS A 243 11.32 13.27 17.23
C LYS A 243 11.27 12.27 16.08
N THR A 244 11.02 11.01 16.39
CA THR A 244 10.96 9.92 15.41
C THR A 244 9.78 8.98 15.59
N PHE A 245 9.13 8.57 14.51
CA PHE A 245 8.00 7.63 14.56
C PHE A 245 8.30 6.41 13.70
N LEU A 246 8.02 5.22 14.22
CA LEU A 246 8.21 3.95 13.51
C LEU A 246 6.87 3.26 13.36
N MET A 247 6.58 2.85 12.13
CA MET A 247 5.39 2.09 11.79
C MET A 247 5.80 0.75 11.17
N PHE A 248 5.13 -0.32 11.55
CA PHE A 248 5.11 -1.59 10.82
C PHE A 248 3.72 -1.84 10.24
N ALA A 249 3.64 -2.48 9.08
CA ALA A 249 2.38 -2.89 8.48
C ALA A 249 2.56 -4.17 7.64
N PRO A 250 1.54 -5.04 7.55
CA PRO A 250 1.54 -6.15 6.61
C PRO A 250 1.71 -5.65 5.17
N GLN A 251 2.58 -6.30 4.39
CA GLN A 251 2.84 -5.92 3.00
C GLN A 251 3.02 -7.16 2.13
N ASN A 252 2.24 -7.23 1.06
CA ASN A 252 2.57 -8.04 -0.10
C ASN A 252 3.46 -7.17 -1.00
N SER A 253 4.72 -7.56 -1.13
CA SER A 253 5.69 -6.90 -2.02
C SER A 253 5.72 -7.71 -3.31
N HIS A 254 5.68 -7.07 -4.48
CA HIS A 254 5.78 -7.79 -5.76
C HIS A 254 7.26 -8.12 -6.07
N SER A 255 7.86 -8.83 -5.12
CA SER A 255 9.18 -9.44 -5.14
C SER A 255 8.98 -10.88 -4.69
N ILE A 256 8.24 -11.65 -5.47
CA ILE A 256 7.85 -13.02 -5.14
C ILE A 256 8.85 -14.02 -5.73
N MET A 257 9.23 -15.01 -4.92
CA MET A 257 10.12 -16.11 -5.30
C MET A 257 9.41 -17.46 -5.29
N LYS A 258 9.86 -18.34 -6.19
CA LYS A 258 9.24 -19.65 -6.45
C LYS A 258 9.35 -20.63 -5.29
N GLU A 259 10.57 -20.84 -4.78
CA GLU A 259 10.85 -21.95 -3.85
C GLU A 259 10.53 -21.63 -2.37
N GLY A 260 10.23 -20.37 -2.06
CA GLY A 260 10.07 -19.91 -0.67
C GLY A 260 11.39 -19.89 0.11
N ARG A 261 11.34 -19.44 1.37
CA ARG A 261 12.51 -19.36 2.26
C ARG A 261 12.88 -20.72 2.83
N LYS A 262 14.17 -20.89 3.15
CA LYS A 262 14.66 -22.03 3.90
C LYS A 262 14.37 -21.85 5.39
N CYS A 263 14.29 -22.96 6.12
CA CYS A 263 14.06 -22.92 7.57
C CYS A 263 15.07 -22.02 8.29
N ALA A 264 16.37 -22.15 7.97
CA ALA A 264 17.44 -21.40 8.61
C ALA A 264 17.42 -19.88 8.33
N ASP A 265 16.72 -19.42 7.29
CA ASP A 265 16.56 -17.99 7.01
C ASP A 265 15.69 -17.31 8.08
N CYS A 266 14.84 -18.09 8.75
CA CYS A 266 13.90 -17.65 9.77
C CYS A 266 14.28 -18.20 11.15
N HIS A 267 14.36 -19.53 11.25
CA HIS A 267 14.52 -20.31 12.47
C HIS A 267 15.96 -20.35 12.97
N GLY A 268 16.19 -19.90 14.20
CA GLY A 268 17.53 -19.85 14.80
C GLY A 268 18.46 -18.82 14.17
N SER A 269 17.93 -17.95 13.30
CA SER A 269 18.67 -16.88 12.65
C SER A 269 19.22 -15.88 13.66
N ASP A 270 20.31 -15.20 13.31
CA ASP A 270 20.89 -14.15 14.17
C ASP A 270 19.88 -13.02 14.42
N ASN A 271 19.04 -12.72 13.44
CA ASN A 271 17.99 -11.71 13.60
C ASN A 271 16.92 -12.15 14.61
N ALA A 272 16.51 -13.43 14.59
CA ALA A 272 15.57 -13.95 15.58
C ALA A 272 16.16 -13.90 17.00
N LYS A 273 17.43 -14.29 17.16
CA LYS A 273 18.15 -14.22 18.44
C LYS A 273 18.30 -12.78 18.94
N LYS A 274 18.65 -11.84 18.06
CA LYS A 274 18.73 -10.40 18.38
C LYS A 274 17.36 -9.85 18.79
N ALA A 275 16.30 -10.17 18.07
CA ALA A 275 14.96 -9.76 18.48
C ALA A 275 14.58 -10.35 19.85
N GLN A 276 14.94 -11.60 20.13
CA GLN A 276 14.67 -12.26 21.41
C GLN A 276 15.39 -11.61 22.60
N SER A 277 16.51 -10.91 22.40
CA SER A 277 17.17 -10.16 23.48
C SER A 277 16.44 -8.86 23.87
N GLY A 278 15.36 -8.50 23.16
CA GLY A 278 14.53 -7.33 23.44
C GLY A 278 14.97 -6.05 22.75
N SER A 279 16.06 -6.07 21.96
CA SER A 279 16.52 -4.90 21.20
C SER A 279 17.07 -5.30 19.84
N PHE A 280 16.61 -4.62 18.79
CA PHE A 280 17.01 -4.87 17.41
C PHE A 280 17.48 -3.57 16.75
N ILE A 281 18.62 -3.62 16.06
CA ILE A 281 19.16 -2.48 15.31
C ILE A 281 18.82 -2.66 13.82
N LEU A 282 17.93 -1.81 13.32
CA LEU A 282 17.52 -1.78 11.91
C LEU A 282 18.61 -1.14 11.06
N THR A 283 19.11 0.03 11.46
CA THR A 283 20.13 0.80 10.76
C THR A 283 21.16 1.38 11.72
N TRP A 284 22.40 1.55 11.26
CA TRP A 284 23.51 2.15 12.00
C TRP A 284 24.43 2.92 11.05
N LEU A 285 25.30 3.77 11.61
CA LEU A 285 26.37 4.40 10.86
C LEU A 285 27.66 3.59 11.01
N GLU A 286 28.33 3.35 9.89
CA GLU A 286 29.66 2.74 9.84
C GLU A 286 30.51 3.58 8.90
N ASN A 287 31.60 4.17 9.41
CA ASN A 287 32.49 5.07 8.64
C ASN A 287 31.76 6.21 7.93
N GLY A 288 30.70 6.75 8.55
CA GLY A 288 29.87 7.82 7.98
C GLY A 288 28.83 7.36 6.95
N GLU A 289 28.79 6.07 6.62
CA GLU A 289 27.80 5.49 5.72
C GLU A 289 26.64 4.84 6.49
N LEU A 290 25.42 5.04 6.01
CA LEU A 290 24.26 4.34 6.54
C LEU A 290 24.29 2.87 6.14
N LYS A 291 24.38 2.00 7.15
CA LYS A 291 24.25 0.56 7.03
C LYS A 291 22.91 0.10 7.59
N GLN A 292 22.55 -1.12 7.22
CA GLN A 292 21.29 -1.74 7.60
C GLN A 292 21.45 -3.23 7.83
N SER A 293 20.58 -3.74 8.69
CA SER A 293 20.33 -5.18 8.77
C SER A 293 19.77 -5.69 7.43
N LYS A 294 19.76 -7.00 7.22
CA LYS A 294 19.13 -7.65 6.06
C LYS A 294 18.51 -8.97 6.48
N GLY A 295 17.65 -9.53 5.64
CA GLY A 295 16.99 -10.81 5.85
C GLY A 295 15.68 -10.69 6.63
N VAL A 296 15.29 -11.79 7.25
CA VAL A 296 14.04 -11.91 7.99
C VAL A 296 14.18 -11.26 9.35
N ILE A 297 13.25 -10.37 9.70
CA ILE A 297 13.25 -9.63 10.97
C ILE A 297 11.90 -9.85 11.66
N PRO A 298 11.87 -10.49 12.84
CA PRO A 298 10.63 -10.64 13.59
C PRO A 298 10.18 -9.27 14.11
N VAL A 299 8.92 -8.89 13.89
CA VAL A 299 8.27 -7.74 14.54
C VAL A 299 7.52 -8.29 15.75
N ALA A 300 8.03 -8.10 16.97
CA ALA A 300 7.61 -8.87 18.14
C ALA A 300 7.39 -8.03 19.40
N GLU A 301 6.54 -8.55 20.29
CA GLU A 301 6.19 -7.93 21.56
C GLU A 301 7.41 -7.75 22.46
N GLY A 302 7.58 -6.54 23.00
CA GLY A 302 8.68 -6.22 23.90
C GLY A 302 10.04 -6.03 23.23
N VAL A 303 10.09 -5.99 21.89
CA VAL A 303 11.32 -5.69 21.15
C VAL A 303 11.39 -4.20 20.81
N GLN A 304 12.49 -3.56 21.21
CA GLN A 304 12.79 -2.19 20.82
C GLN A 304 13.53 -2.16 19.48
N TYR A 305 12.94 -1.53 18.47
CA TYR A 305 13.56 -1.36 17.15
C TYR A 305 14.27 -0.01 17.05
N ASN A 306 15.58 -0.06 16.87
CA ASN A 306 16.46 1.10 16.83
C ASN A 306 16.93 1.39 15.39
N PHE A 307 17.02 2.66 15.05
CA PHE A 307 17.51 3.13 13.75
C PHE A 307 18.20 4.47 13.96
N VAL A 308 19.12 4.81 13.06
CA VAL A 308 19.76 6.14 13.03
C VAL A 308 18.87 7.10 12.24
N PRO A 309 18.41 8.20 12.85
CA PRO A 309 17.63 9.19 12.16
C PRO A 309 18.53 10.27 11.53
N PHE A 310 18.08 10.83 10.41
CA PHE A 310 18.76 11.93 9.72
C PHE A 310 17.82 13.12 9.53
N ASN A 311 18.33 14.31 9.74
CA ASN A 311 17.69 15.54 9.33
C ASN A 311 18.05 15.82 7.85
N TYR A 312 17.18 16.54 7.15
CA TYR A 312 17.41 16.94 5.77
C TYR A 312 17.51 18.45 5.68
N ILE A 313 18.74 18.96 5.67
CA ILE A 313 19.05 20.39 5.73
C ILE A 313 19.78 20.77 4.44
N ASN A 314 19.28 21.76 3.71
CA ASN A 314 19.91 22.29 2.49
C ASN A 314 20.30 21.21 1.45
N GLY A 315 19.47 20.18 1.31
CA GLY A 315 19.70 19.10 0.35
C GLY A 315 20.63 17.97 0.84
N LYS A 316 21.08 18.00 2.09
CA LYS A 316 22.01 17.02 2.66
C LYS A 316 21.38 16.29 3.84
N TRP A 317 21.76 15.02 3.99
CA TRP A 317 21.38 14.19 5.12
C TRP A 317 22.41 14.29 6.23
N GLU A 318 21.97 14.69 7.42
CA GLU A 318 22.84 14.82 8.60
C GLU A 318 22.27 14.00 9.75
N PRO A 319 23.03 13.06 10.35
CA PRO A 319 22.52 12.27 11.47
C PRO A 319 22.35 13.14 12.72
N PHE A 320 21.37 12.78 13.56
CA PHE A 320 21.16 13.46 14.83
C PHE A 320 20.82 12.48 15.95
N GLU A 321 21.07 12.89 17.20
CA GLU A 321 20.59 12.16 18.36
C GLU A 321 19.12 12.48 18.62
N LYS A 322 18.27 11.45 18.59
CA LYS A 322 16.84 11.59 18.88
C LYS A 322 16.61 11.99 20.34
N ILE A 323 15.75 12.98 20.56
CA ILE A 323 15.42 13.49 21.90
C ILE A 323 14.43 12.54 22.62
N SER A 324 13.54 11.89 21.86
CA SER A 324 12.62 10.87 22.38
C SER A 324 12.18 9.88 21.29
N ASN A 325 11.93 8.63 21.67
CA ASN A 325 11.19 7.69 20.81
C ASN A 325 9.72 8.10 20.84
N THR A 326 9.24 8.77 19.79
CA THR A 326 7.88 9.34 19.79
C THR A 326 6.77 8.30 19.66
N GLY A 327 7.05 7.10 19.14
CA GLY A 327 6.06 6.01 19.14
C GLY A 327 6.37 4.88 18.17
N LEU A 328 5.74 3.74 18.43
CA LEU A 328 5.71 2.53 17.61
C LEU A 328 4.26 2.22 17.27
N HIS A 329 3.93 2.11 15.99
CA HIS A 329 2.58 1.85 15.51
C HIS A 329 2.54 0.60 14.61
N TYR A 330 1.53 -0.24 14.82
CA TYR A 330 1.21 -1.37 13.95
C TYR A 330 -0.04 -1.05 13.12
N ALA A 331 0.18 -0.68 11.85
CA ALA A 331 -0.89 -0.33 10.94
C ALA A 331 -1.36 -1.54 10.12
N GLY A 332 -2.46 -1.37 9.39
CA GLY A 332 -2.98 -2.38 8.45
C GLY A 332 -3.55 -3.62 9.13
N TYR A 333 -4.11 -3.47 10.33
CA TYR A 333 -4.56 -4.56 11.22
C TYR A 333 -3.44 -5.54 11.58
N GLY A 334 -2.18 -5.11 11.45
CA GLY A 334 -1.02 -5.87 11.88
C GLY A 334 -0.88 -5.84 13.40
N SER A 335 -0.35 -6.91 13.97
CA SER A 335 0.07 -6.96 15.37
C SER A 335 1.43 -7.63 15.50
N PRO A 336 2.22 -7.30 16.53
CA PRO A 336 3.50 -7.96 16.73
C PRO A 336 3.32 -9.46 16.97
N LEU A 337 4.36 -10.22 16.67
CA LEU A 337 4.52 -11.60 17.08
C LEU A 337 4.51 -11.69 18.61
N THR A 338 3.77 -12.66 19.12
CA THR A 338 3.77 -12.99 20.54
C THR A 338 5.16 -13.46 20.99
N LYS A 339 5.46 -13.34 22.28
CA LYS A 339 6.71 -13.87 22.85
C LYS A 339 6.93 -15.36 22.53
N GLU A 340 5.86 -16.15 22.48
CA GLU A 340 5.92 -17.57 22.14
C GLU A 340 6.23 -17.81 20.66
N GLN A 341 5.66 -17.02 19.75
CA GLN A 341 6.03 -17.06 18.33
C GLN A 341 7.50 -16.69 18.13
N LEU A 342 7.98 -15.65 18.81
CA LEU A 342 9.38 -15.25 18.76
C LEU A 342 10.31 -16.36 19.31
N ARG A 343 9.97 -16.98 20.44
CA ARG A 343 10.74 -18.10 21.02
C ARG A 343 10.86 -19.28 20.05
N LYS A 344 9.76 -19.66 19.39
CA LYS A 344 9.75 -20.71 18.36
C LYS A 344 10.62 -20.34 17.16
N LEU A 345 10.60 -19.08 16.75
CA LEU A 345 11.41 -18.57 15.66
C LEU A 345 12.90 -18.52 16.02
N SER A 346 13.26 -18.24 17.27
CA SER A 346 14.65 -18.25 17.72
C SER A 346 15.22 -19.65 17.93
N THR A 347 14.39 -20.69 17.87
CA THR A 347 14.83 -22.08 17.94
C THR A 347 15.34 -22.52 16.57
N SER A 348 16.54 -23.10 16.52
CA SER A 348 17.09 -23.65 15.27
C SER A 348 16.29 -24.88 14.85
N MET A 349 15.91 -24.93 13.58
CA MET A 349 15.37 -26.12 12.94
C MET A 349 16.49 -26.76 12.09
N GLY A 350 16.42 -28.08 11.87
CA GLY A 350 17.41 -28.79 11.06
C GLY A 350 17.59 -28.16 9.67
N LYS A 351 18.76 -28.36 9.06
CA LYS A 351 19.03 -27.92 7.69
C LYS A 351 18.25 -28.83 6.73
N GLU A 352 17.09 -28.37 6.25
CA GLU A 352 16.50 -28.87 4.99
C GLU A 352 16.65 -27.80 3.91
#